data_AF-A0A356PBB9-F1
#
_entry.id   AF-A0A356PBB9-F1
#
_cell.length_a   1.000
_cell.length_b   1.000
_cell.length_c   1.000
_cell.angle_alpha   90.00
_cell.angle_beta   90.00
_cell.angle_gamma   90.00
#
_symmetry.space_group_name_H-M   'P 1'
#
loop_
_entity.id
_entity.type
_entity.pdbx_description
1 polymer ?
#
loop_
_entity_poly.entity_id
_entity_poly.type
_entity_poly.pdbx_seq_one_letter_code
_entity_poly.pdbx_strand_id
1 'polypeptide(L)'
;MQATGKNCIAGTVVNVVLYGEGNKITKRGALEDYSATMLGVQGGASGTAGQAPQFLYFGDLDWEGIRLFFRTRGANPTLEIKPFSALYQLMLELATTIKLPKSLDQRGVIAPLLEFLALLGLPEEERLGAILTEGKYIPQEIINYQVAATILK
;
A
#
# COMPACT_ATOMS: atom_id res chain seq x y z
N MET A 1 0.02 -17.98 -16.22
CA MET A 1 -0.25 -17.94 -14.77
C MET A 1 -1.14 -19.11 -14.42
N GLN A 2 -0.72 -20.00 -13.51
CA GLN A 2 -1.62 -21.05 -13.01
C GLN A 2 -2.73 -20.38 -12.20
N ALA A 3 -3.98 -20.58 -12.62
CA ALA A 3 -5.15 -20.09 -11.89
C ALA A 3 -5.35 -20.97 -10.65
N THR A 4 -4.75 -20.59 -9.53
CA THR A 4 -4.95 -21.27 -8.24
C THR A 4 -6.28 -20.90 -7.59
N GLY A 5 -7.06 -20.00 -8.20
CA GLY A 5 -8.26 -19.40 -7.62
C GLY A 5 -7.96 -18.30 -6.59
N LYS A 6 -6.75 -18.31 -6.00
CA LYS A 6 -6.34 -17.45 -4.89
C LYS A 6 -5.81 -16.08 -5.30
N ASN A 7 -6.59 -15.33 -6.07
CA ASN A 7 -6.23 -13.98 -6.50
C ASN A 7 -7.08 -12.91 -5.84
N CYS A 8 -7.95 -13.26 -4.89
CA CYS A 8 -8.74 -12.31 -4.12
C CYS A 8 -8.13 -12.16 -2.72
N ILE A 9 -7.58 -10.98 -2.43
CA ILE A 9 -6.99 -10.62 -1.14
C ILE A 9 -7.93 -9.64 -0.46
N ALA A 10 -8.51 -10.03 0.68
CA ALA A 10 -9.44 -9.19 1.45
C ALA A 10 -10.58 -8.61 0.58
N GLY A 11 -11.14 -9.42 -0.32
CA GLY A 11 -12.23 -9.01 -1.22
C GLY A 11 -11.77 -8.22 -2.46
N THR A 12 -10.47 -7.98 -2.62
CA THR A 12 -9.89 -7.25 -3.76
C THR A 12 -9.16 -8.22 -4.69
N VAL A 13 -9.54 -8.21 -5.98
CA VAL A 13 -8.85 -9.01 -7.00
C VAL A 13 -7.48 -8.40 -7.30
N VAL A 14 -6.43 -9.20 -7.17
CA VAL A 14 -5.03 -8.81 -7.42
C VAL A 14 -4.45 -9.71 -8.50
N ASN A 15 -3.98 -9.10 -9.59
CA ASN A 15 -3.39 -9.84 -10.70
C ASN A 15 -1.88 -10.03 -10.53
N VAL A 16 -1.20 -9.05 -9.93
CA VAL A 16 0.26 -9.04 -9.80
C VAL A 16 0.62 -8.54 -8.40
N VAL A 17 1.57 -9.22 -7.76
CA VAL A 17 2.20 -8.76 -6.52
C VAL A 17 3.61 -8.32 -6.85
N LEU A 18 3.94 -7.06 -6.56
CA LEU A 18 5.26 -6.49 -6.75
C LEU A 18 5.94 -6.31 -5.39
N TYR A 19 7.12 -6.89 -5.22
CA TYR A 19 7.93 -6.64 -4.04
C TYR A 19 8.73 -5.35 -4.22
N GLY A 20 8.43 -4.33 -3.41
CA GLY A 20 8.95 -2.98 -3.61
C GLY A 20 10.38 -2.71 -3.10
N GLU A 21 10.94 -3.60 -2.28
CA GLU A 21 12.30 -3.49 -1.72
C GLU A 21 12.64 -2.07 -1.20
N GLY A 22 11.73 -1.48 -0.42
CA GLY A 22 11.92 -0.18 0.24
C GLY A 22 11.98 1.01 -0.72
N ASN A 23 13.10 1.74 -0.75
CA ASN A 23 13.21 2.97 -1.55
C ASN A 23 13.19 2.75 -3.06
N LYS A 24 13.39 1.52 -3.56
CA LYS A 24 13.53 1.25 -5.01
C LYS A 24 12.26 1.59 -5.80
N ILE A 25 11.07 1.39 -5.22
CA ILE A 25 9.79 1.80 -5.85
C ILE A 25 9.62 3.31 -6.02
N THR A 26 10.40 4.12 -5.28
CA THR A 26 10.34 5.58 -5.37
C THR A 26 11.19 6.15 -6.53
N LYS A 27 11.86 5.29 -7.30
CA LYS A 27 12.59 5.72 -8.50
C LYS A 27 11.59 6.28 -9.51
N ARG A 28 11.89 7.50 -10.00
CA ARG A 28 11.06 8.20 -10.99
C ARG A 28 10.79 7.31 -12.20
N GLY A 29 9.51 7.17 -12.56
CA GLY A 29 9.03 6.40 -13.69
C GLY A 29 9.16 4.88 -13.57
N ALA A 30 9.63 4.33 -12.45
CA ALA A 30 9.92 2.89 -12.37
C ALA A 30 8.67 2.01 -12.53
N LEU A 31 7.53 2.42 -11.95
CA LEU A 31 6.27 1.69 -12.11
C LEU A 31 5.61 2.01 -13.46
N GLU A 32 5.81 3.22 -13.98
CA GLU A 32 5.35 3.62 -15.32
C GLU A 32 6.02 2.76 -16.40
N ASP A 33 7.35 2.66 -16.33
CA ASP A 33 8.17 1.81 -17.20
C ASP A 33 7.72 0.34 -17.10
N TYR A 34 7.51 -0.16 -15.87
CA TYR A 34 7.00 -1.52 -15.67
C TYR A 34 5.61 -1.71 -16.30
N SER A 35 4.68 -0.77 -16.10
CA SER A 35 3.34 -0.81 -16.68
C SER A 35 3.38 -0.84 -18.22
N ALA A 36 4.20 0.03 -18.82
CA ALA A 36 4.31 0.13 -20.27
C ALA A 36 4.96 -1.11 -20.90
N THR A 37 5.98 -1.68 -20.24
CA THR A 37 6.78 -2.78 -20.80
C THR A 37 6.24 -4.17 -20.47
N MET A 38 5.73 -4.38 -19.26
CA MET A 38 5.33 -5.70 -18.76
C MET A 38 3.83 -5.93 -18.77
N LEU A 39 3.04 -4.87 -18.54
CA LEU A 39 1.57 -4.97 -18.55
C LEU A 39 0.96 -4.60 -19.90
N GLY A 40 1.77 -4.09 -20.84
CA GLY A 40 1.35 -3.72 -22.20
C GLY A 40 0.38 -2.53 -22.23
N VAL A 41 0.27 -1.78 -21.14
CA VAL A 41 -0.61 -0.61 -21.08
C VAL A 41 0.21 0.63 -21.42
N GLN A 42 0.22 0.95 -22.71
CA GLN A 42 0.76 2.22 -23.21
C GLN A 42 -0.28 3.32 -22.92
N GLY A 43 0.12 4.32 -22.14
CA GLY A 43 -0.66 5.53 -21.98
C GLY A 43 -0.71 6.30 -23.30
N GLY A 44 -1.73 6.06 -24.12
CA GLY A 44 -1.98 6.84 -25.33
C GLY A 44 -2.66 6.10 -26.49
N ALA A 45 -3.94 6.43 -26.71
CA ALA A 45 -4.62 6.58 -28.01
C ALA A 45 -4.50 5.50 -29.12
N SER A 46 -4.14 4.24 -28.84
CA SER A 46 -4.18 3.18 -29.86
C SER A 46 -4.91 1.92 -29.41
N GLY A 47 -6.22 1.91 -29.65
CA GLY A 47 -6.91 0.78 -30.28
C GLY A 47 -7.27 -0.47 -29.47
N THR A 48 -6.62 -0.76 -28.34
CA THR A 48 -7.07 -1.81 -27.42
C THR A 48 -7.34 -1.20 -26.06
N ALA A 49 -8.60 -0.86 -25.82
CA ALA A 49 -9.09 -0.23 -24.58
C ALA A 49 -9.04 -1.22 -23.41
N GLY A 50 -7.85 -1.54 -22.92
CA GLY A 50 -7.65 -2.07 -21.57
C GLY A 50 -7.75 -0.93 -20.56
N GLN A 51 -8.42 -1.15 -19.44
CA GLN A 51 -8.40 -0.20 -18.34
C GLN A 51 -6.95 0.00 -17.87
N ALA A 52 -6.58 1.25 -17.56
CA ALA A 52 -5.27 1.53 -16.95
C ALA A 52 -5.12 0.71 -15.66
N PRO A 53 -3.93 0.12 -15.41
CA PRO A 53 -3.74 -0.71 -14.23
C PRO A 53 -3.81 0.15 -12.99
N GLN A 54 -4.61 -0.30 -12.02
CA GLN A 54 -4.64 0.29 -10.70
C GLN A 54 -3.53 -0.33 -9.85
N PHE A 55 -2.70 0.51 -9.23
CA PHE A 55 -1.66 0.09 -8.32
C PHE A 55 -2.13 0.27 -6.88
N LEU A 56 -2.09 -0.81 -6.10
CA LEU A 56 -2.40 -0.80 -4.68
C LEU A 56 -1.10 -0.91 -3.88
N TYR A 57 -0.77 0.13 -3.12
CA TYR A 57 0.41 0.18 -2.26
C TYR A 57 0.11 -0.43 -0.90
N PHE A 58 1.02 -1.27 -0.41
CA PHE A 58 0.94 -1.87 0.92
C PHE A 58 2.34 -1.92 1.56
N GLY A 59 2.39 -1.69 2.87
CA GLY A 59 3.63 -1.67 3.67
C GLY A 59 3.32 -1.28 5.11
N ASP A 60 4.36 -1.05 5.91
CA ASP A 60 4.21 -0.67 7.32
C ASP A 60 3.37 0.61 7.50
N LEU A 61 2.57 0.66 8.56
CA LEU A 61 1.89 1.87 9.02
C LEU A 61 2.78 2.60 10.03
N ASP A 62 3.80 3.26 9.50
CA ASP A 62 4.64 4.21 10.20
C ASP A 62 4.80 5.51 9.35
N TRP A 63 5.58 6.46 9.86
CA TRP A 63 5.86 7.70 9.12
C TRP A 63 6.64 7.46 7.81
N GLU A 64 7.51 6.44 7.77
CA GLU A 64 8.30 6.11 6.59
C GLU A 64 7.42 5.51 5.49
N GLY A 65 6.57 4.55 5.82
CA GLY A 65 5.65 3.86 4.93
C GLY A 65 4.67 4.82 4.29
N ILE A 66 4.10 5.76 5.07
CA ILE A 66 3.25 6.83 4.52
C ILE A 66 4.06 7.72 3.58
N ARG A 67 5.30 8.09 3.96
CA ARG A 67 6.16 8.92 3.10
C ARG A 67 6.55 8.19 1.81
N LEU A 68 6.87 6.90 1.88
CA LEU A 68 7.20 6.06 0.75
C LEU A 68 6.02 5.92 -0.20
N PHE A 69 4.80 5.78 0.31
CA PHE A 69 3.59 5.83 -0.50
C PHE A 69 3.52 7.12 -1.33
N PHE A 70 3.59 8.29 -0.69
CA PHE A 70 3.51 9.58 -1.40
C PHE A 70 4.66 9.79 -2.38
N ARG A 71 5.89 9.39 -2.02
CA ARG A 71 7.04 9.44 -2.91
C ARG A 71 6.86 8.52 -4.12
N THR A 72 6.33 7.33 -3.93
CA THR A 72 6.04 6.37 -5.02
C THR A 72 4.97 6.93 -5.94
N ARG A 73 3.90 7.50 -5.39
CA ARG A 73 2.83 8.16 -6.15
C ARG A 73 3.37 9.36 -6.94
N GLY A 74 4.14 10.25 -6.31
CA GLY A 74 4.73 11.42 -6.97
C GLY A 74 5.80 11.08 -8.01
N ALA A 75 6.49 9.95 -7.84
CA ALA A 75 7.48 9.46 -8.81
C ALA A 75 6.85 8.88 -10.09
N ASN A 76 5.55 8.56 -10.06
CA ASN A 76 4.81 7.92 -11.14
C ASN A 76 3.46 8.64 -11.39
N PRO A 77 3.48 9.91 -11.81
CA PRO A 77 2.29 10.77 -11.86
C PRO A 77 1.22 10.33 -12.87
N THR A 78 1.56 9.48 -13.83
CA THR A 78 0.61 8.96 -14.83
C THR A 78 -0.16 7.72 -14.36
N LEU A 79 0.21 7.15 -13.20
CA LEU A 79 -0.42 5.95 -12.64
C LEU A 79 -1.40 6.29 -11.52
N GLU A 80 -2.49 5.52 -11.47
CA GLU A 80 -3.39 5.52 -10.33
C GLU A 80 -2.83 4.62 -9.21
N ILE A 81 -2.06 5.24 -8.30
CA ILE A 81 -1.51 4.57 -7.12
C ILE A 81 -2.34 4.97 -5.89
N LYS A 82 -2.97 3.98 -5.26
CA LYS A 82 -3.79 4.12 -4.05
C LYS A 82 -3.26 3.24 -2.93
N PRO A 83 -3.46 3.59 -1.65
CA PRO A 83 -3.20 2.65 -0.57
C PRO A 83 -4.16 1.45 -0.69
N PHE A 84 -3.71 0.27 -0.30
CA PHE A 84 -4.55 -0.93 -0.28
C PHE A 84 -5.47 -0.88 0.95
N SER A 85 -6.58 -0.13 0.83
CA SER A 85 -7.46 0.22 1.95
C SER A 85 -7.93 -0.97 2.77
N ALA A 86 -8.31 -2.08 2.13
CA ALA A 86 -8.76 -3.28 2.83
C ALA A 86 -7.69 -3.89 3.76
N LEU A 87 -6.42 -3.92 3.34
CA LEU A 87 -5.34 -4.43 4.18
C LEU A 87 -4.98 -3.46 5.30
N TYR A 88 -4.97 -2.16 5.03
CA TYR A 88 -4.71 -1.16 6.06
C TYR A 88 -5.80 -1.09 7.13
N GLN A 89 -7.07 -1.23 6.75
CA GLN A 89 -8.19 -1.35 7.69
C GLN A 89 -8.01 -2.59 8.59
N LEU A 90 -7.64 -3.73 8.00
CA LEU A 90 -7.36 -4.94 8.76
C LEU A 90 -6.18 -4.78 9.74
N MET A 91 -5.11 -4.07 9.33
CA MET A 91 -4.00 -3.74 10.25
C MET A 91 -4.46 -2.92 11.45
N LEU A 92 -5.31 -1.90 11.23
CA LEU A 92 -5.85 -1.06 12.30
C LEU A 92 -6.76 -1.83 13.26
N GLU A 93 -7.53 -2.79 12.75
CA GLU A 93 -8.35 -3.69 13.56
C GLU A 93 -7.48 -4.61 14.41
N LEU A 94 -6.53 -5.33 13.80
CA LEU A 94 -5.64 -6.26 14.52
C LEU A 94 -4.80 -5.54 15.59
N ALA A 95 -4.37 -4.31 15.31
CA ALA A 95 -3.62 -3.47 16.23
C ALA A 95 -4.36 -3.14 17.53
N THR A 96 -5.69 -3.31 17.59
CA THR A 96 -6.46 -3.13 18.85
C THR A 96 -6.12 -4.19 19.90
N THR A 97 -5.67 -5.38 19.48
CA THR A 97 -5.54 -6.56 20.35
C THR A 97 -4.10 -6.91 20.72
N ILE A 98 -3.12 -6.22 20.13
CA ILE A 98 -1.71 -6.56 20.29
C ILE A 98 -0.90 -5.41 20.87
N LYS A 99 0.22 -5.76 21.49
CA LYS A 99 1.22 -4.78 21.89
C LYS A 99 2.04 -4.38 20.66
N LEU A 100 1.91 -3.12 20.25
CA LEU A 100 2.65 -2.60 19.11
C LEU A 100 4.14 -2.38 19.41
N PRO A 101 5.03 -2.64 18.45
CA PRO A 101 6.45 -2.36 18.57
C PRO A 101 6.72 -0.84 18.62
N LYS A 102 7.88 -0.48 19.18
CA LYS A 102 8.39 0.89 19.08
C LYS A 102 9.04 1.08 17.71
N SER A 103 8.83 2.25 17.12
CA SER A 103 9.58 2.66 15.93
C SER A 103 11.04 2.87 16.30
N LEU A 104 11.94 2.27 15.53
CA LEU A 104 13.37 2.56 15.58
C LEU A 104 13.69 3.88 14.88
N ASP A 105 12.79 4.34 14.02
CA ASP A 105 12.92 5.58 13.28
C ASP A 105 12.35 6.75 14.07
N GLN A 106 13.25 7.47 14.75
CA GLN A 106 12.94 8.68 15.53
C GLN A 106 13.25 9.96 14.74
N ARG A 107 13.44 9.89 13.41
CA ARG A 107 13.96 11.01 12.59
C ARG A 107 13.05 12.26 12.55
N GLY A 108 11.93 12.28 13.29
CA GLY A 108 11.03 13.44 13.37
C GLY A 108 10.38 13.80 12.03
N VAL A 109 10.42 12.89 11.05
CA VAL A 109 9.88 13.12 9.72
C VAL A 109 8.39 12.82 9.75
N ILE A 110 7.59 13.87 9.65
CA ILE A 110 6.14 13.78 9.57
C ILE A 110 5.74 13.60 8.10
N ALA A 111 4.80 12.69 7.84
CA ALA A 111 4.20 12.49 6.53
C ALA A 111 2.76 13.05 6.50
N PRO A 112 2.16 13.23 5.30
CA PRO A 112 0.78 13.73 5.16
C PRO A 112 -0.29 12.72 5.66
N LEU A 113 -0.36 12.50 6.99
CA LEU A 113 -1.23 11.50 7.61
C LEU A 113 -2.72 11.71 7.26
N LEU A 114 -3.22 12.94 7.36
CA LEU A 114 -4.63 13.24 7.06
C LEU A 114 -4.99 12.92 5.60
N GLU A 115 -4.10 13.22 4.65
CA GLU A 115 -4.30 12.89 3.25
C GLU A 115 -4.28 11.37 3.04
N PHE A 116 -3.36 10.66 3.71
CA PHE A 116 -3.29 9.20 3.65
C PHE A 116 -4.57 8.54 4.20
N LEU A 117 -5.06 9.01 5.35
CA LEU A 117 -6.31 8.56 5.95
C LEU A 117 -7.52 8.84 5.07
N ALA A 118 -7.57 10.00 4.42
CA ALA A 118 -8.63 10.30 3.45
C ALA A 118 -8.62 9.32 2.27
N LEU A 119 -7.44 8.95 1.76
CA LEU A 119 -7.30 7.94 0.70
C LEU A 119 -7.72 6.53 1.15
N LEU A 120 -7.60 6.23 2.45
CA LEU A 120 -8.10 4.99 3.05
C LEU A 120 -9.62 4.98 3.27
N GLY A 121 -10.30 6.12 3.11
CA GLY A 121 -11.71 6.28 3.48
C GLY A 121 -11.93 6.38 5.00
N LEU A 122 -10.90 6.77 5.75
CA LEU A 122 -10.88 6.87 7.20
C LEU A 122 -10.46 8.28 7.70
N PRO A 123 -11.05 9.38 7.19
CA PRO A 123 -10.56 10.74 7.49
C PRO A 123 -10.63 11.12 8.97
N GLU A 124 -11.49 10.45 9.76
CA GLU A 124 -11.70 10.69 11.19
C GLU A 124 -10.94 9.70 12.09
N GLU A 125 -10.07 8.85 11.51
CA GLU A 125 -9.33 7.85 12.27
C GLU A 125 -8.16 8.47 13.04
N GLU A 126 -8.39 8.77 14.32
CA GLU A 126 -7.39 9.39 15.19
C GLU A 126 -6.39 8.38 15.77
N ARG A 127 -6.72 7.08 15.81
CA ARG A 127 -5.88 6.08 16.51
C ARG A 127 -4.52 5.94 15.85
N LEU A 128 -4.46 6.00 14.52
CA LEU A 128 -3.19 5.93 13.81
C LEU A 128 -2.29 7.11 14.19
N GLY A 129 -2.85 8.32 14.26
CA GLY A 129 -2.10 9.51 14.71
C GLY A 129 -1.55 9.36 16.13
N ALA A 130 -2.35 8.82 17.05
CA ALA A 130 -1.92 8.55 18.43
C ALA A 130 -0.78 7.52 18.49
N ILE A 131 -0.92 6.39 17.78
CA ILE A 131 0.11 5.33 17.69
C ILE A 131 1.45 5.92 17.21
N LEU A 132 1.41 6.69 16.13
CA LEU A 132 2.61 7.27 15.53
C LEU A 132 3.26 8.33 16.43
N THR A 133 2.45 9.13 17.14
CA THR A 133 2.95 10.16 18.07
C THR A 133 3.57 9.55 19.33
N GLU A 134 3.08 8.39 19.77
CA GLU A 134 3.69 7.59 20.85
C GLU A 134 5.00 6.90 20.43
N GLY A 135 5.45 7.09 19.19
CA GLY A 135 6.64 6.44 18.64
C GLY A 135 6.46 4.94 18.44
N LYS A 136 5.22 4.48 18.21
CA LYS A 136 4.90 3.10 17.83
C LYS A 136 4.53 3.06 16.35
N TYR A 137 4.42 1.86 15.81
CA TYR A 137 3.92 1.62 14.45
C TYR A 137 3.18 0.30 14.36
N ILE A 138 2.44 0.10 13.26
CA ILE A 138 1.82 -1.19 12.96
C ILE A 138 2.62 -1.86 11.82
N PRO A 139 3.36 -2.96 12.10
CA PRO A 139 4.11 -3.68 11.08
C PRO A 139 3.17 -4.38 10.11
N GLN A 140 3.52 -4.45 8.83
CA GLN A 140 2.75 -5.21 7.82
C GLN A 140 2.63 -6.70 8.20
N GLU A 141 3.61 -7.24 8.93
CA GLU A 141 3.64 -8.63 9.40
C GLU A 141 2.56 -8.96 10.45
N ILE A 142 1.80 -7.96 10.93
CA ILE A 142 0.58 -8.20 11.70
C ILE A 142 -0.43 -9.04 10.88
N ILE A 143 -0.41 -8.90 9.55
CA ILE A 143 -1.07 -9.80 8.60
C ILE A 143 -0.11 -10.97 8.33
N ASN A 144 -0.02 -11.87 9.32
CA ASN A 144 0.78 -13.08 9.21
C ASN A 144 0.10 -14.15 8.34
N TYR A 145 0.73 -15.32 8.19
CA TYR A 145 0.19 -16.41 7.37
C TYR A 145 -1.22 -16.85 7.81
N GLN A 146 -1.49 -16.94 9.12
CA GLN A 146 -2.80 -17.35 9.63
C GLN A 146 -3.88 -16.34 9.24
N VAL A 147 -3.61 -15.05 9.39
CA VAL A 147 -4.52 -13.98 8.97
C VAL A 147 -4.67 -13.96 7.45
N ALA A 148 -3.57 -14.01 6.71
CA ALA A 148 -3.59 -14.02 5.25
C ALA A 148 -4.44 -15.18 4.70
N ALA A 149 -4.34 -16.36 5.31
CA ALA A 149 -5.11 -17.54 4.90
C ALA A 149 -6.63 -17.38 5.06
N THR A 150 -7.12 -16.50 5.95
CA THR A 150 -8.57 -16.26 6.11
C THR A 150 -9.12 -15.25 5.09
N ILE A 151 -8.26 -14.38 4.56
CA ILE A 151 -8.63 -13.32 3.61
C ILE A 151 -8.29 -13.65 2.15
N LEU A 152 -7.50 -14.70 1.91
CA LEU A 152 -7.15 -15.18 0.57
C LEU A 152 -8.20 -16.17 0.06
N LYS A 153 -8.86 -15.79 -1.03
CA LYS A 153 -9.85 -16.61 -1.75
C LYS A 153 -9.41 -16.84 -3.17
#